data_AF-A0A962FGF5-F1
#
_entry.id   AF-A0A962FGF5-F1
#
_cell.length_a   1.000
_cell.length_b   1.000
_cell.length_c   1.000
_cell.angle_alpha   90.00
_cell.angle_beta   90.00
_cell.angle_gamma   90.00
#
_symmetry.space_group_name_H-M   'P 1'
#
loop_
_entity.id
_entity.type
_entity.pdbx_description
1 polymer ?
#
loop_
_entity_poly.entity_id
_entity_poly.type
_entity_poly.pdbx_seq_one_letter_code
_entity_poly.pdbx_strand_id
1 'polypeptide(L)' 'EARRELAKNNPQGRLIDPKEVAAATLWLASSAAHSITGQALPIAGGEVMAG' A
#
# COMPACT_ATOMS: atom_id res chain seq x y z
N GLU A 1 12.22 -15.82 -10.40
CA GLU A 1 11.49 -15.41 -11.61
C GLU A 1 10.04 -15.04 -11.30
N ALA A 2 9.24 -15.96 -10.75
CA ALA A 2 7.84 -15.71 -10.36
C ALA A 2 7.60 -14.43 -9.52
N ARG A 3 8.45 -14.13 -8.52
CA ARG A 3 8.34 -12.90 -7.71
C ARG A 3 8.59 -11.62 -8.50
N ARG A 4 9.48 -11.68 -9.51
CA ARG A 4 9.76 -10.54 -10.39
C ARG A 4 8.60 -10.32 -11.36
N GLU A 5 8.06 -11.40 -11.92
CA GLU A 5 6.88 -11.33 -12.77
C GLU A 5 5.66 -10.76 -12.05
N LEU A 6 5.46 -11.12 -10.77
CA LEU A 6 4.36 -10.56 -9.98
C LEU A 6 4.57 -9.07 -9.69
N ALA A 7 5.81 -8.62 -9.54
CA ALA A 7 6.13 -7.22 -9.24
C ALA A 7 6.22 -6.33 -10.49
N LYS A 8 6.09 -6.87 -11.71
CA LYS A 8 6.37 -6.13 -12.96
C LYS A 8 5.44 -4.94 -13.20
N ASN A 9 4.20 -5.04 -12.74
CA ASN A 9 3.21 -3.99 -12.88
C ASN A 9 3.30 -2.97 -11.75
N ASN A 10 4.11 -3.25 -10.73
CA ASN A 10 4.34 -2.36 -9.61
C ASN A 10 5.34 -1.27 -9.98
N PRO A 11 4.97 0.02 -9.98
CA PRO A 11 5.92 1.09 -10.29
C PRO A 11 7.16 1.13 -9.37
N GLN A 12 7.08 0.61 -8.14
CA GLN A 12 8.25 0.49 -7.26
C GLN A 12 9.16 -0.70 -7.60
N GLY A 13 8.79 -1.54 -8.58
CA GLY A 13 9.59 -2.67 -9.06
C GLY A 13 9.77 -3.78 -8.03
N ARG A 14 8.95 -3.80 -6.98
CA ARG A 14 9.00 -4.79 -5.89
C ARG A 14 7.60 -5.11 -5.38
N LEU A 15 7.49 -6.24 -4.69
CA LEU A 15 6.30 -6.55 -3.92
C LEU A 15 6.26 -5.71 -2.65
N ILE A 16 5.05 -5.34 -2.24
CA ILE A 16 4.79 -4.67 -0.98
C ILE A 16 5.06 -5.67 0.15
N ASP A 17 5.82 -5.24 1.16
CA ASP A 17 6.01 -6.03 2.36
C ASP A 17 4.73 -5.95 3.22
N PRO A 18 4.20 -7.08 3.72
CA PRO A 18 3.04 -7.07 4.62
C PRO A 18 3.18 -6.12 5.82
N LYS A 19 4.40 -5.86 6.29
CA LYS A 19 4.67 -4.89 7.36
C LYS A 19 4.31 -3.45 6.97
N GLU A 20 4.41 -3.09 5.70
CA GLU A 20 4.01 -1.76 5.22
C GLU A 20 2.49 -1.57 5.34
N VAL A 21 1.71 -2.61 5.02
CA VAL A 21 0.25 -2.63 5.21
C VAL A 21 -0.11 -2.55 6.70
N ALA A 22 0.58 -3.33 7.54
CA ALA A 22 0.38 -3.29 8.99
C ALA A 22 0.72 -1.91 9.59
N ALA A 23 1.81 -1.28 9.14
CA ALA A 23 2.19 0.06 9.59
C ALA A 23 1.16 1.13 9.19
N ALA A 24 0.66 1.09 7.95
CA ALA A 24 -0.41 1.98 7.49
C ALA A 24 -1.70 1.79 8.31
N THR A 25 -2.03 0.54 8.63
CA THR A 25 -3.18 0.19 9.49
C THR A 25 -3.00 0.74 10.91
N LEU A 26 -1.81 0.59 11.48
CA LEU A 26 -1.49 1.12 12.81
C LEU A 26 -1.56 2.65 12.85
N TRP A 27 -1.07 3.32 11.80
CA TRP A 27 -1.22 4.76 11.66
C TRP A 27 -2.70 5.17 11.58
N LEU A 28 -3.51 4.46 10.80
CA LEU A 28 -4.95 4.73 10.67
C LEU A 28 -5.70 4.55 12.01
N ALA A 29 -5.25 3.63 12.85
CA ALA A 29 -5.80 3.42 14.19
C ALA A 29 -5.32 4.45 15.23
N SER A 30 -4.35 5.30 14.88
CA SER A 30 -3.79 6.29 15.80
C SER A 30 -4.62 7.58 15.84
N SER A 31 -4.37 8.41 16.86
CA SER A 31 -5.00 9.74 16.96
C SER A 31 -4.65 10.68 15.80
N ALA A 32 -3.53 10.45 15.09
CA ALA A 32 -3.12 11.25 13.95
C ALA A 32 -4.10 11.15 12.77
N ALA A 33 -4.89 10.08 12.69
CA ALA A 33 -5.85 9.83 11.61
C ALA A 33 -7.31 10.05 12.04
N HIS A 34 -7.57 10.73 13.16
CA HIS A 34 -8.90 10.77 13.79
C HIS A 34 -10.04 11.31 12.91
N SER A 35 -9.73 12.17 11.93
CA SER A 35 -10.73 12.72 10.99
C SER A 35 -10.83 11.96 9.67
N ILE A 36 -10.11 10.85 9.50
CA ILE A 36 -10.09 10.06 8.27
C ILE A 36 -11.10 8.91 8.41
N THR A 37 -12.20 9.00 7.68
CA THR A 37 -13.25 7.96 7.66
C THR A 37 -13.87 7.84 6.26
N GLY A 38 -14.32 6.64 5.92
CA GLY A 38 -14.94 6.34 4.62
C GLY A 38 -14.01 6.41 3.40
N GLN A 39 -12.69 6.52 3.61
CA GLN A 39 -11.70 6.59 2.53
C GLN A 39 -11.05 5.23 2.28
N ALA A 40 -10.80 4.92 1.01
CA ALA A 40 -9.90 3.84 0.63
C ALA A 40 -8.46 4.37 0.57
N LEU A 41 -7.53 3.72 1.29
CA LEU A 41 -6.11 4.08 1.29
C LEU A 41 -5.31 3.00 0.54
N PRO A 42 -4.91 3.23 -0.72
CA PRO A 42 -4.20 2.23 -1.50
C PRO A 42 -2.74 2.10 -1.04
N ILE A 43 -2.37 0.90 -0.58
CA ILE A 43 -0.98 0.50 -0.32
C ILE A 43 -0.53 -0.43 -1.46
N ALA A 44 -0.40 0.13 -2.65
CA ALA A 44 -0.31 -0.64 -3.90
C ALA A 44 0.97 -0.37 -4.71
N GLY A 45 2.01 0.23 -4.10
CA GLY A 45 3.27 0.50 -4.80
C GLY A 45 3.16 1.42 -6.02
N GLY A 46 2.04 2.13 -6.18
CA GLY A 46 1.75 3.00 -7.33
C GLY A 46 0.82 2.40 -8.39
N GLU A 47 0.44 1.13 -8.29
CA GLU A 47 -0.39 0.43 -9.28
C GLU A 47 -1.80 1.04 -9.47
N VAL A 48 -2.33 1.72 -8.45
CA VAL A 48 -3.71 2.26 -8.46
C VAL A 48 -3.77 3.68 -9.02
N MET A 49 -2.64 4.40 -9.14
CA MET A 49 -2.60 5.78 -9.63
C MET A 49 -2.04 5.92 -11.05
N ALA A 50 -1.29 4.93 -11.54
CA ALA A 50 -1.04 4.79 -12.96
C ALA A 50 -2.27 4.09 -13.55
N GLY A 51 -3.18 4.86 -14.15
CA GLY A 51 -4.45 4.34 -14.69
C GLY A 51 -4.29 3.16 -15.64
#